data_AF-A0A6A5EXT1-F1
#
_entry.id   AF-A0A6A5EXT1-F1
#
_cell.length_a   1.000
_cell.length_b   1.000
_cell.length_c   1.000
_cell.angle_alpha   90.00
_cell.angle_beta   90.00
_cell.angle_gamma   90.00
#
_symmetry.space_group_name_H-M   'P 1'
#
loop_
_entity.id
_entity.type
_entity.pdbx_description
1 polymer ?
#
loop_
_entity_poly.entity_id
_entity_poly.type
_entity_poly.pdbx_seq_one_letter_code
_entity_poly.pdbx_strand_id
1 'polypeptide(L)'
;MQVVGVVEGILCRFDQLVLMTCCEDGQVYAYDGEKLHLVASSLQQLSDEGIKYPGSKIYFNGEAFKDMTKKDWDKVNKRLDQEHHELVMSKKTEFLKNLKSIKDNLGKPEILQAKHAKFTEGPPNRFYTQNPLTTSANFSNNTS
;
A
#
# COMPACT_ATOMS: atom_id res chain seq x y z
N MET A 1 15.18 14.46 1.09
CA MET A 1 15.69 13.10 0.87
C MET A 1 15.12 12.56 -0.42
N GLN A 2 15.98 12.04 -1.31
CA GLN A 2 15.59 11.39 -2.55
C GLN A 2 16.09 9.95 -2.53
N VAL A 3 15.25 8.98 -2.88
CA VAL A 3 15.65 7.58 -2.98
C VAL A 3 16.39 7.37 -4.30
N VAL A 4 17.59 6.79 -4.23
CA VAL A 4 18.42 6.48 -5.39
C VAL A 4 18.17 5.05 -5.86
N GLY A 5 18.01 4.11 -4.92
CA GLY A 5 17.77 2.71 -5.25
C GLY A 5 17.84 1.78 -4.03
N VAL A 6 17.70 0.49 -4.30
CA VAL A 6 17.86 -0.57 -3.31
C VAL A 6 19.10 -1.38 -3.67
N VAL A 7 19.89 -1.73 -2.67
CA VAL A 7 21.09 -2.54 -2.81
C VAL A 7 20.84 -3.89 -2.16
N GLU A 8 21.14 -4.95 -2.90
CA GLU A 8 21.07 -6.34 -2.46
C GLU A 8 22.47 -6.92 -2.28
N GLY A 9 22.59 -7.98 -1.48
CA GLY A 9 23.87 -8.71 -1.32
C GLY A 9 24.84 -8.12 -0.30
N ILE A 10 24.40 -7.18 0.53
CA ILE A 10 25.13 -6.74 1.72
C ILE A 10 24.70 -7.60 2.90
N LEU A 11 25.64 -8.05 3.73
CA LEU A 11 25.40 -8.80 4.97
C LEU A 11 24.68 -7.93 6.03
N CYS A 12 23.43 -7.60 5.78
CA CYS A 12 22.53 -6.91 6.68
C CYS A 12 21.40 -7.86 7.08
N ARG A 13 20.77 -7.63 8.24
CA ARG A 13 19.70 -8.49 8.77
C ARG A 13 18.53 -8.73 7.80
N PHE A 14 18.33 -7.84 6.82
CA PHE A 14 17.20 -7.87 5.90
C PHE A 14 17.62 -7.92 4.41
N ASP A 15 18.90 -8.18 4.09
CA ASP A 15 19.49 -8.30 2.74
C ASP A 15 19.22 -7.17 1.73
N GLN A 16 18.44 -6.15 2.11
CA GLN A 16 18.04 -5.01 1.29
C GLN A 16 18.35 -3.72 2.02
N LEU A 17 19.11 -2.84 1.36
CA LEU A 17 19.53 -1.55 1.89
C LEU A 17 19.02 -0.45 0.95
N VAL A 18 18.20 0.48 1.48
CA VAL A 18 17.67 1.57 0.65
C VAL A 18 18.66 2.73 0.66
N LEU A 19 19.22 3.05 -0.51
CA LEU A 19 20.10 4.19 -0.69
C LEU A 19 19.30 5.47 -0.97
N MET A 20 19.66 6.52 -0.25
CA MET A 20 19.03 7.83 -0.35
C MET A 20 20.10 8.92 -0.36
N THR A 21 19.82 10.02 -1.03
CA THR A 21 20.64 11.23 -0.98
C THR A 21 19.88 12.35 -0.31
N CYS A 22 20.60 13.20 0.42
CA CYS A 22 20.06 14.47 0.88
C CYS A 22 20.44 15.57 -0.12
N CYS A 23 19.43 16.34 -0.55
CA CYS A 23 19.63 17.37 -1.59
C CYS A 23 20.45 18.56 -1.09
N GLU A 24 20.55 18.74 0.23
CA GLU A 24 21.19 19.91 0.86
C GLU A 24 22.70 19.74 0.99
N ASP A 25 23.17 18.52 1.30
CA ASP A 25 24.58 18.21 1.57
C ASP A 25 25.21 17.30 0.50
N GLY A 26 24.41 16.70 -0.38
CA GLY A 26 24.84 15.74 -1.40
C GLY A 26 25.30 14.39 -0.84
N GLN A 27 25.14 14.15 0.46
CA GLN A 27 25.60 12.95 1.14
C GLN A 27 24.70 11.75 0.83
N VAL A 28 25.30 10.57 0.91
CA VAL A 28 24.62 9.29 0.64
C VAL A 28 24.38 8.56 1.94
N TYR A 29 23.12 8.25 2.16
CA TYR A 29 22.61 7.53 3.30
C TYR A 29 22.05 6.18 2.89
N ALA A 30 22.14 5.22 3.80
CA ALA A 30 21.66 3.87 3.59
C ALA A 30 20.79 3.43 4.76
N TYR A 31 19.55 3.04 4.47
CA TYR A 31 18.57 2.64 5.45
C TYR A 31 18.43 1.11 5.49
N ASP A 32 18.68 0.52 6.66
CA ASP A 32 18.75 -0.93 6.88
C ASP A 32 17.45 -1.55 7.43
N GLY A 33 16.38 -0.75 7.53
CA GLY A 33 15.11 -1.14 8.16
C GLY A 33 14.97 -0.71 9.62
N GLU A 34 16.07 -0.37 10.30
CA GLU A 34 16.05 0.13 11.68
C GLU A 34 16.74 1.49 11.81
N LYS A 35 17.87 1.67 11.12
CA LYS A 35 18.81 2.78 11.29
C LYS A 35 19.22 3.35 9.95
N LEU A 36 19.58 4.63 9.97
CA LEU A 36 20.12 5.32 8.81
C LEU A 36 21.64 5.44 8.96
N HIS A 37 22.38 4.98 7.96
CA HIS A 37 23.84 4.97 7.94
C HIS A 37 24.37 5.98 6.93
N LEU A 38 25.30 6.85 7.32
CA LEU A 38 26.05 7.68 6.39
C LEU A 38 27.16 6.84 5.73
N VAL A 39 26.93 6.44 4.47
CA VAL A 39 27.78 5.47 3.75
C VAL A 39 28.78 6.13 2.79
N ALA A 40 28.49 7.34 2.31
CA ALA A 40 29.41 8.13 1.50
C ALA A 40 29.13 9.63 1.65
N SER A 41 30.15 10.46 1.47
CA SER A 41 30.00 11.93 1.49
C SER A 41 29.40 12.50 0.21
N SER A 42 29.45 11.75 -0.89
CA SER A 42 28.87 12.11 -2.18
C SER A 42 28.63 10.87 -3.05
N LEU A 43 27.81 11.01 -4.10
CA LEU A 43 27.62 9.95 -5.10
C LEU A 43 28.91 9.62 -5.88
N GLN A 44 29.81 10.58 -6.06
CA GLN A 44 31.10 10.33 -6.70
C GLN A 44 31.96 9.41 -5.85
N GLN A 45 32.07 9.70 -4.55
CA GLN A 45 32.80 8.83 -3.62
C GLN A 45 32.18 7.42 -3.57
N LEU A 46 30.84 7.34 -3.59
CA LEU A 46 30.14 6.06 -3.65
C LEU A 46 30.53 5.25 -4.90
N SER A 47 30.68 5.90 -6.04
CA SER A 47 31.11 5.26 -7.29
C SER A 47 32.56 4.78 -7.24
N ASP A 48 33.45 5.58 -6.63
CA ASP A 48 34.89 5.31 -6.62
C ASP A 48 35.29 4.28 -5.55
N GLU A 49 34.69 4.37 -4.36
CA GLU A 49 35.08 3.58 -3.18
C GLU A 49 34.05 2.49 -2.81
N GLY A 50 32.85 2.53 -3.40
CA GLY A 50 31.74 1.65 -3.06
C GLY A 50 31.01 2.01 -1.76
N ILE A 51 30.06 1.18 -1.37
CA ILE A 51 29.27 1.36 -0.14
C ILE A 51 30.11 0.93 1.07
N LYS A 52 30.40 1.87 1.98
CA LYS A 52 30.97 1.55 3.28
C LYS A 52 29.87 1.24 4.27
N TYR A 53 29.71 -0.05 4.59
CA TYR A 53 28.73 -0.53 5.57
C TYR A 53 29.41 -1.35 6.68
N PRO A 54 29.11 -1.10 7.97
CA PRO A 54 28.24 -0.04 8.50
C PRO A 54 28.81 1.37 8.24
N GLY A 55 27.93 2.38 8.23
CA GLY A 55 28.31 3.75 7.91
C GLY A 55 29.16 4.42 9.00
N SER A 56 29.81 5.53 8.64
CA SER A 56 30.64 6.32 9.56
C SER A 56 29.86 6.98 10.69
N LYS A 57 28.59 7.33 10.42
CA LYS A 57 27.61 7.83 11.37
C LYS A 57 26.33 7.04 11.23
N ILE A 58 25.68 6.77 12.35
CA ILE A 58 24.45 5.99 12.42
C ILE A 58 23.43 6.82 13.18
N TYR A 59 22.26 7.02 12.57
CA TYR A 59 21.14 7.75 13.13
C TYR A 59 20.03 6.77 13.49
N PHE A 60 19.49 6.92 14.70
CA PHE A 60 18.43 6.06 15.22
C PHE A 60 17.09 6.75 15.10
N ASN A 61 16.03 5.95 14.90
CA ASN A 61 14.68 6.50 14.97
C ASN A 61 14.43 7.11 16.35
N GLY A 62 13.93 8.34 16.37
CA GLY A 62 13.67 9.10 17.58
C GLY A 62 14.88 9.76 18.24
N GLU A 63 16.09 9.65 17.66
CA GLU A 63 17.28 10.31 18.22
C GLU A 63 17.11 11.83 18.34
N ALA A 64 16.41 12.45 17.38
CA ALA A 64 16.11 13.88 17.41
C ALA A 64 15.29 14.31 18.65
N PHE A 65 14.64 13.38 19.34
CA PHE A 65 13.85 13.65 20.54
C PHE A 65 14.57 13.25 21.84
N LYS A 66 15.84 12.85 21.78
CA LYS A 66 16.60 12.39 22.97
C LYS A 66 16.69 13.46 24.07
N ASP A 67 16.76 14.72 23.67
CA ASP A 67 16.87 15.87 24.58
C ASP A 67 15.51 16.52 24.89
N MET A 68 14.40 15.92 24.42
CA MET A 68 13.07 16.50 24.58
C MET A 68 12.57 16.34 26.02
N THR A 69 12.27 17.44 26.69
CA THR A 69 11.81 17.41 28.08
C THR A 69 10.34 17.03 28.18
N LYS A 70 9.90 16.61 29.38
CA LYS A 70 8.47 16.33 29.64
C LYS A 70 7.56 17.51 29.27
N LYS A 71 8.02 18.74 29.52
CA LYS A 71 7.27 19.97 29.19
C LYS A 71 7.14 20.16 27.67
N ASP A 72 8.16 19.82 26.91
CA ASP A 72 8.13 19.88 25.45
C ASP A 72 7.18 18.82 24.89
N TRP A 73 7.21 17.60 25.43
CA TRP A 73 6.24 16.54 25.12
C TRP A 73 4.80 16.94 25.44
N ASP A 74 4.54 17.55 26.60
CA ASP A 74 3.21 18.04 26.98
C ASP A 74 2.70 19.10 25.99
N LYS A 75 3.58 19.96 25.49
CA LYS A 75 3.23 20.97 24.48
C LYS A 75 2.88 20.32 23.14
N VAL A 76 3.66 19.33 22.70
CA VAL A 76 3.39 18.57 21.47
C VAL A 76 2.04 17.84 21.57
N ASN A 77 1.79 17.17 22.69
CA ASN A 77 0.53 16.44 22.93
C ASN A 77 -0.68 17.38 22.86
N LYS A 78 -0.63 18.53 23.56
CA LYS A 78 -1.72 19.52 23.50
C LYS A 78 -2.00 20.02 22.09
N ARG A 79 -0.95 20.23 21.28
CA ARG A 79 -1.12 20.63 19.88
C ARG A 79 -1.79 19.52 19.06
N LEU A 80 -1.33 18.28 19.20
CA LEU A 80 -1.89 17.14 18.48
C LEU A 80 -3.35 16.88 18.85
N ASP A 81 -3.71 17.00 20.13
CA ASP A 81 -5.09 16.86 20.60
C ASP A 81 -6.00 17.92 19.97
N GLN A 82 -5.50 19.16 19.89
CA GLN A 82 -6.24 20.27 19.29
C GLN A 82 -6.44 20.07 17.78
N GLU A 83 -5.38 19.75 17.04
CA GLU A 83 -5.44 19.49 15.60
C GLU A 83 -6.36 18.30 15.28
N HIS A 84 -6.29 17.23 16.09
CA HIS A 84 -7.19 16.09 15.98
C HIS A 84 -8.65 16.49 16.19
N HIS A 85 -8.93 17.26 17.25
CA HIS A 85 -10.27 17.74 17.54
C HIS A 85 -10.84 18.59 16.40
N GLU A 86 -10.05 19.54 15.88
CA GLU A 86 -10.44 20.40 14.77
C GLU A 86 -10.73 19.59 13.50
N LEU A 87 -9.86 18.63 13.15
CA LEU A 87 -10.07 17.76 12.00
C LEU A 87 -11.38 16.97 12.13
N VAL A 88 -11.61 16.33 13.29
CA VAL A 88 -12.84 15.56 13.55
C VAL A 88 -14.07 16.45 13.44
N MET A 89 -14.04 17.64 14.03
CA MET A 89 -15.17 18.57 14.00
C MET A 89 -15.45 19.10 12.60
N SER A 90 -14.40 19.39 11.81
CA SER A 90 -14.54 19.85 10.42
C SER A 90 -15.22 18.82 9.51
N LYS A 91 -15.00 17.53 9.77
CA LYS A 91 -15.54 16.43 8.96
C LYS A 91 -16.85 15.85 9.48
N LYS A 92 -17.23 16.15 10.72
CA LYS A 92 -18.42 15.61 11.39
C LYS A 92 -19.71 15.85 10.59
N THR A 93 -19.91 17.05 10.07
CA THR A 93 -21.14 17.41 9.35
C THR A 93 -21.25 16.69 8.00
N GLU A 94 -20.16 16.66 7.23
CA GLU A 94 -20.04 15.93 5.97
C GLU A 94 -20.27 14.43 6.17
N PHE A 95 -19.61 13.86 7.18
CA PHE A 95 -19.78 12.45 7.55
C PHE A 95 -21.24 12.12 7.90
N LEU A 96 -21.90 12.95 8.73
CA LEU A 96 -23.31 12.76 9.09
C LEU A 96 -24.25 12.90 7.89
N LYS A 97 -23.97 13.82 6.95
CA LYS A 97 -24.75 13.97 5.71
C LYS A 97 -24.64 12.71 4.85
N ASN A 98 -23.45 12.14 4.73
CA ASN A 98 -23.22 10.91 3.97
C ASN A 98 -23.97 9.73 4.62
N LEU A 99 -23.92 9.60 5.95
CA LEU A 99 -24.68 8.57 6.67
C LEU A 99 -26.20 8.69 6.48
N LYS A 100 -26.76 9.91 6.56
CA LYS A 100 -28.18 10.14 6.27
C LYS A 100 -28.53 9.76 4.85
N SER A 101 -27.72 10.19 3.88
CA SER A 101 -27.92 9.84 2.47
C SER A 101 -27.92 8.33 2.25
N ILE A 102 -27.01 7.59 2.90
CA ILE A 102 -27.00 6.11 2.83
C ILE A 102 -28.30 5.53 3.40
N LYS A 103 -28.72 5.98 4.58
CA LYS A 103 -29.95 5.53 5.24
C LYS A 103 -31.18 5.76 4.36
N ASP A 104 -31.31 6.95 3.78
CA ASP A 104 -32.46 7.33 2.97
C ASP A 104 -32.52 6.55 1.64
N ASN A 105 -31.36 6.15 1.10
CA ASN A 105 -31.26 5.32 -0.10
C ASN A 105 -31.48 3.82 0.17
N LEU A 106 -31.25 3.32 1.39
CA LEU A 106 -31.58 1.93 1.76
C LEU A 106 -33.10 1.66 1.79
N GLY A 107 -33.93 2.70 1.87
CA GLY A 107 -35.39 2.59 1.90
C GLY A 107 -36.10 2.70 0.54
N LYS A 108 -35.37 2.87 -0.57
CA LYS A 108 -35.99 2.99 -1.91
C LYS A 108 -35.91 1.67 -2.68
N PRO A 109 -37.05 1.08 -3.11
CA PRO A 109 -37.07 -0.21 -3.80
C PRO A 109 -36.53 -0.18 -5.25
N GLU A 110 -36.16 0.98 -5.79
CA GLU A 110 -35.80 1.13 -7.21
C GLU A 110 -34.41 0.57 -7.57
N ILE A 111 -33.51 0.34 -6.61
CA ILE A 111 -32.15 -0.17 -6.89
C ILE A 111 -32.15 -1.69 -7.18
N LEU A 112 -33.22 -2.41 -6.83
CA LEU A 112 -33.38 -3.84 -7.15
C LEU A 112 -33.92 -4.08 -8.58
N GLN A 113 -34.59 -3.10 -9.20
CA GLN A 113 -35.15 -3.28 -10.55
C GLN A 113 -34.12 -3.01 -11.67
N ALA A 114 -33.12 -2.17 -11.43
CA ALA A 114 -32.08 -1.88 -12.43
C ALA A 114 -31.09 -3.04 -12.66
N LYS A 115 -30.99 -4.00 -11.74
CA LYS A 115 -30.16 -5.22 -11.92
C LYS A 115 -30.90 -6.35 -12.66
N HIS A 116 -32.22 -6.42 -12.57
CA HIS A 116 -33.00 -7.45 -13.28
C HIS A 116 -33.19 -7.14 -14.77
N ALA A 117 -33.23 -5.87 -15.19
CA ALA A 117 -33.40 -5.50 -16.59
C ALA A 117 -32.15 -5.75 -17.48
N LYS A 118 -30.96 -5.91 -16.90
CA LYS A 118 -29.73 -6.19 -17.67
C LYS A 118 -29.48 -7.67 -17.96
N PHE A 119 -30.27 -8.60 -17.38
CA PHE A 119 -30.09 -10.04 -17.58
C PHE A 119 -31.10 -10.66 -18.57
N THR A 120 -32.09 -9.91 -19.05
CA THR A 120 -33.14 -10.42 -19.95
C THR A 120 -33.00 -10.00 -21.41
N GLU A 121 -31.91 -9.33 -21.79
CA GLU A 121 -31.59 -9.00 -23.19
C GLU A 121 -30.33 -9.73 -23.67
N GLY A 122 -30.34 -11.06 -23.58
CA GLY A 122 -29.46 -11.93 -24.38
C GLY A 122 -30.26 -12.49 -25.56
N PRO A 123 -29.67 -12.61 -26.77
CA PRO A 123 -30.43 -13.00 -27.96
C PRO A 123 -31.00 -14.42 -27.82
N PRO A 124 -32.17 -14.71 -28.43
CA PRO A 124 -32.81 -16.00 -28.31
C PRO A 124 -31.96 -17.09 -28.96
N ASN A 125 -31.66 -18.13 -28.17
CA ASN A 125 -31.11 -19.41 -28.64
C ASN A 125 -31.93 -19.94 -29.82
N ARG A 126 -31.40 -19.80 -31.03
CA ARG A 126 -31.73 -20.65 -32.17
C ARG A 126 -30.57 -21.60 -32.32
N PHE A 127 -30.85 -22.89 -32.18
CA PHE A 127 -30.26 -24.05 -32.87
C PHE A 127 -30.40 -25.29 -31.98
N TYR A 128 -31.59 -25.88 -32.03
CA TYR A 128 -31.74 -27.33 -31.92
C TYR A 128 -32.36 -27.81 -33.23
N THR A 129 -32.11 -29.09 -33.55
CA THR A 129 -32.48 -29.89 -34.75
C THR A 129 -31.32 -29.91 -35.77
N GLN A 130 -30.73 -31.03 -36.19
CA GLN A 130 -31.06 -32.46 -36.13
C GLN A 130 -29.76 -33.31 -36.20
N ASN A 131 -29.73 -34.45 -35.51
CA ASN A 131 -28.96 -35.64 -35.94
C ASN A 131 -29.89 -36.47 -36.84
N PRO A 132 -29.44 -37.23 -37.87
CA PRO A 132 -28.72 -38.50 -37.61
C PRO A 132 -27.73 -38.98 -38.72
N LEU A 133 -26.75 -39.81 -38.35
CA LEU A 133 -26.54 -41.19 -38.86
C LEU A 133 -25.12 -41.74 -38.56
N THR A 134 -25.12 -42.87 -37.84
CA THR A 134 -24.25 -44.06 -37.94
C THR A 134 -22.72 -43.93 -37.84
N THR A 135 -22.13 -44.55 -36.82
CA THR A 135 -21.35 -45.80 -36.99
C THR A 135 -21.19 -46.51 -35.63
N SER A 136 -21.39 -47.82 -35.66
CA SER A 136 -21.37 -48.79 -34.57
C SER A 136 -19.96 -49.14 -34.06
N ALA A 137 -19.82 -49.41 -32.76
CA ALA A 137 -18.94 -50.46 -32.21
C ALA A 137 -19.20 -50.72 -30.70
N ASN A 138 -20.20 -51.57 -30.43
CA ASN A 138 -20.17 -52.77 -29.58
C ASN A 138 -19.18 -52.98 -28.40
N PHE A 139 -19.77 -53.32 -27.23
CA PHE A 139 -19.34 -54.15 -26.08
C PHE A 139 -18.12 -53.69 -25.23
N SER A 140 -18.05 -53.79 -23.89
CA SER A 140 -18.60 -54.78 -22.95
C SER A 140 -18.86 -54.24 -21.52
N ASN A 141 -19.64 -55.03 -20.78
CA ASN A 141 -20.25 -54.80 -19.47
C ASN A 141 -19.34 -54.84 -18.23
N ASN A 142 -19.95 -54.39 -17.13
CA ASN A 142 -19.96 -54.92 -15.76
C ASN A 142 -18.95 -54.42 -14.71
N THR A 143 -19.54 -53.68 -13.77
CA THR A 143 -19.50 -53.83 -12.31
C THR A 143 -18.73 -55.03 -11.74
N SER A 144 -17.84 -54.74 -10.80
CA SER A 144 -17.91 -55.22 -9.41
C SER A 144 -17.21 -54.20 -8.51
#